data_AF-A0A3N4JUU4-F1
#
_entry.id   AF-A0A3N4JUU4-F1
#
_cell.length_a   1.000
_cell.length_b   1.000
_cell.length_c   1.000
_cell.angle_alpha   90.00
_cell.angle_beta   90.00
_cell.angle_gamma   90.00
#
_symmetry.space_group_name_H-M   'P 1'
#
loop_
_entity.id
_entity.type
_entity.pdbx_description
1 polymer ?
#
loop_
_entity_poly.entity_id
_entity_poly.type
_entity_poly.pdbx_seq_one_letter_code
_entity_poly.pdbx_strand_id
1 'polypeptide(L)'
;MTDFATPFAAALVTADTGKKFVQKPEKPDQAEFEKKLKAAQEDHDRVRQKLSEVKAKLDLAQAPGKNPLQNELKKRLFELRDKQSAKKNDRGKIEEEIKATDASLKAKIKELNAKKGKIPYKTPEELDNVIKNLEKSVERGDMKLVDERKAQFEISILQKQRKNFRTLDAEQKAIDEGKQKLEDLKAKKKDTDVQKLSDEYEETKEQLEAIQAEQDEA
;
A
#
# COMPACT_ATOMS: atom_id res chain seq x y z
N MET A 1 -53.91 -29.02 2.91
CA MET A 1 -54.74 -29.30 1.73
C MET A 1 -54.84 -30.80 1.62
N THR A 2 -56.08 -31.29 1.56
CA THR A 2 -56.56 -32.50 0.86
C THR A 2 -55.85 -33.82 1.21
N ASP A 3 -56.46 -34.84 1.80
CA ASP A 3 -57.81 -35.43 1.75
C ASP A 3 -57.60 -36.91 1.45
N PHE A 4 -58.68 -37.67 1.63
CA PHE A 4 -58.92 -39.04 1.22
C PHE A 4 -58.72 -40.10 2.30
N ALA A 5 -59.69 -40.97 2.57
CA ALA A 5 -61.12 -40.99 2.31
C ALA A 5 -61.56 -42.33 2.91
N THR A 6 -62.64 -42.29 3.67
CA THR A 6 -63.42 -43.44 4.09
C THR A 6 -63.88 -44.27 2.88
N PRO A 7 -64.00 -45.60 3.02
CA PRO A 7 -65.34 -46.19 3.18
C PRO A 7 -65.30 -47.29 4.27
N PHE A 8 -66.38 -47.70 4.94
CA PHE A 8 -67.63 -48.22 4.42
C PHE A 8 -68.64 -48.30 5.58
N ALA A 9 -69.90 -48.07 5.23
CA ALA A 9 -71.03 -48.06 6.13
C ALA A 9 -71.59 -49.47 6.40
N ALA A 10 -72.25 -49.59 7.56
CA ALA A 10 -73.37 -50.48 7.89
C ALA A 10 -73.11 -51.98 8.12
N ALA A 11 -73.20 -52.39 9.40
CA ALA A 11 -74.18 -53.38 9.86
C ALA A 11 -74.39 -53.25 11.38
N LEU A 12 -75.67 -53.27 11.78
CA LEU A 12 -76.20 -53.13 13.13
C LEU A 12 -75.56 -54.09 14.15
N VAL A 13 -75.44 -53.66 15.41
CA VAL A 13 -76.16 -54.26 16.56
C VAL A 13 -76.33 -53.18 17.64
N THR A 14 -77.60 -52.85 17.91
CA THR A 14 -78.08 -52.07 19.05
C THR A 14 -78.10 -52.89 20.33
N ALA A 15 -78.18 -52.16 21.47
CA ALA A 15 -78.44 -52.57 22.86
C ALA A 15 -77.15 -52.61 23.71
N ASP A 16 -77.05 -51.98 24.88
CA ASP A 16 -77.98 -51.18 25.66
C ASP A 16 -77.17 -50.48 26.78
N THR A 17 -77.76 -49.43 27.34
CA THR A 17 -77.54 -48.87 28.69
C THR A 17 -76.18 -48.24 29.08
N GLY A 18 -76.26 -46.96 29.45
CA GLY A 18 -75.97 -46.62 30.85
C GLY A 18 -74.78 -45.70 31.17
N LYS A 19 -75.11 -44.47 31.57
CA LYS A 19 -74.39 -43.57 32.51
C LYS A 19 -73.02 -43.00 32.10
N LYS A 20 -72.99 -41.67 31.94
CA LYS A 20 -71.79 -40.84 31.90
C LYS A 20 -71.00 -40.98 33.21
N PHE A 21 -69.82 -41.59 33.14
CA PHE A 21 -68.77 -41.46 34.15
C PHE A 21 -67.65 -40.57 33.60
N VAL A 22 -67.34 -39.49 34.32
CA VAL A 22 -66.10 -38.73 34.13
C VAL A 22 -64.95 -39.70 34.40
N GLN A 23 -64.21 -40.08 33.36
CA GLN A 23 -63.01 -40.90 33.54
C GLN A 23 -62.00 -40.07 34.34
N LYS A 24 -61.66 -40.57 35.53
CA LYS A 24 -60.46 -40.11 36.24
C LYS A 24 -59.27 -40.43 35.32
N PRO A 25 -58.28 -39.52 35.16
CA PRO A 25 -57.10 -39.81 34.38
C PRO A 25 -56.51 -41.17 34.81
N GLU A 26 -56.28 -42.06 33.85
CA GLU A 26 -55.64 -43.34 34.12
C GLU A 26 -54.32 -43.11 34.84
N LYS A 27 -54.04 -43.94 35.86
CA LYS A 27 -52.77 -43.87 36.57
C LYS A 27 -51.64 -44.01 35.55
N PRO A 28 -50.64 -43.09 35.53
CA PRO A 28 -49.52 -43.19 34.60
C PRO A 28 -48.91 -44.59 34.68
N ASP A 29 -48.78 -45.26 33.54
CA ASP A 29 -48.15 -46.58 33.43
C ASP A 29 -46.70 -46.45 33.91
N GLN A 30 -46.44 -46.94 35.13
CA GLN A 30 -45.16 -46.77 35.82
C GLN A 30 -44.00 -47.36 35.02
N ALA A 31 -44.25 -48.45 34.28
CA ALA A 31 -43.23 -49.10 33.45
C ALA A 31 -42.85 -48.24 32.24
N GLU A 32 -43.82 -47.62 31.56
CA GLU A 32 -43.53 -46.69 30.47
C GLU A 32 -42.86 -45.40 30.95
N PHE A 33 -43.26 -44.92 32.13
CA PHE A 33 -42.64 -43.75 32.76
C PHE A 33 -41.17 -44.00 33.10
N GLU A 34 -40.85 -45.13 33.73
CA GLU A 34 -39.47 -45.52 34.03
C GLU A 34 -38.62 -45.70 32.76
N LYS A 35 -39.21 -46.26 31.69
CA LYS A 35 -38.52 -46.41 30.40
C LYS A 35 -38.21 -45.06 29.74
N LYS A 36 -39.18 -44.13 29.74
CA LYS A 36 -39.00 -42.76 29.24
C LYS A 36 -38.01 -41.97 30.10
N LEU A 37 -38.00 -42.20 31.41
CA LEU A 37 -37.07 -41.59 32.35
C LEU A 37 -35.63 -42.03 32.09
N LYS A 38 -35.40 -43.33 31.88
CA LYS A 38 -34.07 -43.87 31.52
C LYS A 38 -33.57 -43.32 30.18
N ALA A 39 -34.41 -43.32 29.14
CA ALA A 39 -34.04 -42.77 27.84
C ALA A 39 -33.70 -41.27 27.91
N ALA A 40 -34.49 -40.48 28.67
CA ALA A 40 -34.22 -39.06 28.88
C ALA A 40 -32.94 -38.81 29.69
N GLN A 41 -32.62 -39.68 30.66
CA GLN A 41 -31.37 -39.62 31.42
C GLN A 41 -30.15 -39.94 30.54
N GLU A 42 -30.22 -40.98 29.71
CA GLU A 42 -29.16 -41.34 28.76
C GLU A 42 -28.92 -40.22 27.73
N ASP A 43 -29.99 -39.62 27.22
CA ASP A 43 -29.89 -38.46 26.31
C ASP A 43 -29.30 -37.23 27.00
N HIS A 44 -29.70 -36.96 28.25
CA HIS A 44 -29.14 -35.87 29.05
C HIS A 44 -27.65 -36.07 29.31
N ASP A 45 -27.23 -37.28 29.66
CA ASP A 45 -25.83 -37.60 29.93
C ASP A 45 -24.98 -37.51 28.65
N ARG A 46 -25.50 -37.99 27.52
CA ARG A 46 -24.87 -37.84 26.20
C ARG A 46 -24.70 -36.37 25.81
N VAL A 47 -25.74 -35.54 26.00
CA VAL A 47 -25.67 -34.10 25.71
C VAL A 47 -24.71 -33.40 26.68
N ARG A 48 -24.68 -33.81 27.95
CA ARG A 48 -23.76 -33.27 28.96
C ARG A 48 -22.30 -33.60 28.64
N GLN A 49 -22.02 -34.81 28.17
CA GLN A 49 -20.69 -35.21 27.69
C GLN A 49 -20.27 -34.36 26.48
N LYS A 50 -21.12 -34.27 25.45
CA LYS A 50 -20.85 -33.41 24.28
C LYS A 50 -20.66 -31.95 24.66
N LEU A 51 -21.45 -31.43 25.59
CA LEU A 51 -21.31 -30.07 26.10
C LEU A 51 -19.99 -29.90 26.85
N SER A 52 -19.57 -30.88 27.66
CA SER A 52 -18.27 -30.83 28.33
C SER A 52 -17.09 -30.90 27.36
N GLU A 53 -17.17 -31.72 26.32
CA GLU A 53 -16.16 -31.80 25.26
C GLU A 53 -16.08 -30.50 24.45
N VAL A 54 -17.23 -29.95 24.06
CA VAL A 54 -17.30 -28.67 23.35
C VAL A 54 -16.81 -27.53 24.25
N LYS A 55 -17.13 -27.54 25.55
CA LYS A 55 -16.58 -26.55 26.51
C LYS A 55 -15.07 -26.70 26.67
N ALA A 56 -14.55 -27.91 26.78
CA ALA A 56 -13.10 -28.13 26.87
C ALA A 56 -12.38 -27.64 25.60
N LYS A 57 -12.93 -27.95 24.42
CA LYS A 57 -12.41 -27.43 23.13
C LYS A 57 -12.56 -25.91 23.03
N LEU A 58 -13.66 -25.36 23.52
CA LEU A 58 -13.90 -23.92 23.55
C LEU A 58 -12.95 -23.23 24.53
N ASP A 59 -12.67 -23.81 25.70
CA ASP A 59 -11.75 -23.25 26.69
C ASP A 59 -10.28 -23.34 26.23
N LEU A 60 -9.93 -24.35 25.43
CA LEU A 60 -8.66 -24.44 24.71
C LEU A 60 -8.56 -23.36 23.62
N ALA A 61 -9.58 -23.21 22.78
CA ALA A 61 -9.62 -22.23 21.69
C ALA A 61 -9.83 -20.77 22.17
N GLN A 62 -10.56 -20.57 23.28
CA GLN A 62 -10.85 -19.30 23.94
C GLN A 62 -9.88 -19.01 25.09
N ALA A 63 -8.64 -19.51 25.04
CA ALA A 63 -7.57 -18.93 25.83
C ALA A 63 -6.80 -17.86 25.03
N PRO A 64 -7.41 -16.74 24.56
CA PRO A 64 -6.65 -15.67 23.94
C PRO A 64 -5.75 -15.07 25.03
N GLY A 65 -4.44 -15.27 24.88
CA GLY A 65 -3.44 -14.56 25.68
C GLY A 65 -2.61 -15.37 26.67
N LYS A 66 -2.69 -16.71 26.69
CA LYS A 66 -1.79 -17.52 27.55
C LYS A 66 -0.35 -17.64 27.03
N ASN A 67 -0.10 -17.44 25.74
CA ASN A 67 1.27 -17.48 25.19
C ASN A 67 1.86 -16.06 25.12
N PRO A 68 2.72 -15.65 26.08
CA PRO A 68 3.39 -14.35 26.05
C PRO A 68 4.19 -14.16 24.74
N LEU A 69 4.83 -15.23 24.25
CA LEU A 69 5.51 -15.30 22.96
C LEU A 69 4.60 -14.93 21.77
N GLN A 70 3.37 -15.45 21.73
CA GLN A 70 2.44 -15.15 20.63
C GLN A 70 2.01 -13.68 20.65
N ASN A 71 1.81 -13.10 21.84
CA ASN A 71 1.49 -11.68 21.99
C ASN A 71 2.67 -10.79 21.60
N GLU A 72 3.90 -11.20 21.90
CA GLU A 72 5.13 -10.51 21.49
C GLU A 72 5.32 -10.56 19.97
N LEU A 73 5.13 -11.72 19.33
CA LEU A 73 5.20 -11.85 17.86
C LEU A 73 4.11 -11.01 17.17
N LYS A 74 2.89 -10.97 17.70
CA LYS A 74 1.81 -10.09 17.19
C LYS A 74 2.18 -8.62 17.28
N LYS A 75 2.75 -8.18 18.41
CA LYS A 75 3.26 -6.81 18.57
C LYS A 75 4.38 -6.52 17.58
N ARG A 76 5.31 -7.47 17.40
CA ARG A 76 6.43 -7.32 16.46
C ARG A 76 5.96 -7.21 15.02
N LEU A 77 4.97 -8.01 14.60
CA LEU A 77 4.34 -7.90 13.28
C LEU A 77 3.66 -6.55 13.06
N PHE A 78 2.99 -6.02 14.08
CA PHE A 78 2.39 -4.69 14.01
C PHE A 78 3.47 -3.61 13.82
N GLU A 79 4.54 -3.64 14.61
CA GLU A 79 5.68 -2.73 14.46
C GLU A 79 6.36 -2.84 13.09
N LEU A 80 6.55 -4.06 12.57
CA LEU A 80 7.15 -4.30 11.25
C LEU A 80 6.25 -3.75 10.14
N ARG A 81 4.93 -3.95 10.23
CA ARG A 81 3.96 -3.39 9.29
C ARG A 81 3.99 -1.86 9.30
N ASP A 82 4.06 -1.25 10.49
CA ASP A 82 4.17 0.21 10.61
C ASP A 82 5.47 0.74 10.01
N LYS A 83 6.60 0.07 10.25
CA LYS A 83 7.90 0.39 9.63
C LYS A 83 7.86 0.25 8.11
N GLN A 84 7.27 -0.82 7.59
CA GLN A 84 7.11 -1.03 6.15
C GLN A 84 6.23 0.06 5.52
N SER A 85 5.12 0.43 6.18
CA SER A 85 4.23 1.51 5.75
C SER A 85 4.93 2.86 5.72
N ALA A 86 5.67 3.20 6.80
CA ALA A 86 6.46 4.42 6.88
C ALA A 86 7.51 4.50 5.77
N LYS A 87 8.30 3.44 5.59
CA LYS A 87 9.31 3.38 4.51
C LYS A 87 8.68 3.45 3.11
N LYS A 88 7.50 2.86 2.90
CA LYS A 88 6.78 2.98 1.62
C LYS A 88 6.35 4.42 1.35
N ASN A 89 5.84 5.12 2.35
CA ASN A 89 5.46 6.53 2.23
C ASN A 89 6.67 7.41 1.94
N ASP A 90 7.80 7.20 2.63
CA ASP A 90 9.01 7.96 2.41
C ASP A 90 9.62 7.70 1.03
N ARG A 91 9.60 6.45 0.55
CA ARG A 91 9.95 6.12 -0.83
C ARG A 91 9.04 6.82 -1.85
N GLY A 92 7.74 6.88 -1.58
CA GLY A 92 6.78 7.62 -2.40
C GLY A 92 7.14 9.09 -2.52
N LYS A 93 7.41 9.76 -1.39
CA LYS A 93 7.85 11.16 -1.35
C LYS A 93 9.16 11.38 -2.13
N ILE A 94 10.16 10.53 -1.91
CA ILE A 94 11.44 10.59 -2.63
C ILE A 94 11.21 10.41 -4.14
N GLU A 95 10.32 9.50 -4.55
CA GLU A 95 9.99 9.31 -5.97
C GLU A 95 9.30 10.52 -6.59
N GLU A 96 8.40 11.19 -5.86
CA GLU A 96 7.75 12.43 -6.29
C GLU A 96 8.78 13.57 -6.43
N GLU A 97 9.68 13.72 -5.45
CA GLU A 97 10.78 14.70 -5.50
C GLU A 97 11.73 14.45 -6.67
N ILE A 98 12.07 13.18 -6.93
CA ILE A 98 12.87 12.77 -8.10
C ILE A 98 12.16 13.18 -9.39
N LYS A 99 10.87 12.87 -9.53
CA LYS A 99 10.09 13.21 -10.74
C LYS A 99 10.01 14.72 -10.94
N ALA A 100 9.71 15.48 -9.88
CA ALA A 100 9.63 16.93 -9.94
C ALA A 100 10.98 17.57 -10.31
N THR A 101 12.06 17.10 -9.69
CA THR A 101 13.42 17.59 -9.97
C THR A 101 13.87 17.25 -11.38
N ASP A 102 13.62 16.01 -11.84
CA ASP A 102 13.94 15.57 -13.21
C ASP A 102 13.17 16.36 -14.28
N ALA A 103 11.87 16.61 -14.06
CA ALA A 103 11.07 17.44 -14.95
C ALA A 103 11.58 18.89 -15.02
N SER A 104 11.88 19.48 -13.87
CA SER A 104 12.47 20.83 -13.77
C SER A 104 13.83 20.91 -14.47
N LEU A 105 14.69 19.92 -14.27
CA LEU A 105 16.00 19.82 -14.94
C LEU A 105 15.86 19.71 -16.45
N LYS A 106 14.97 18.85 -16.95
CA LYS A 106 14.71 18.71 -18.38
C LYS A 106 14.23 20.02 -19.01
N ALA A 107 13.35 20.76 -18.32
CA ALA A 107 12.90 22.07 -18.76
C ALA A 107 14.07 23.08 -18.82
N LYS A 108 14.87 23.18 -17.76
CA LYS A 108 16.05 24.06 -17.70
C LYS A 108 17.09 23.72 -18.76
N ILE A 109 17.37 22.43 -18.98
CA ILE A 109 18.31 21.97 -20.02
C ILE A 109 17.80 22.35 -21.41
N LYS A 110 16.51 22.14 -21.69
CA LYS A 110 15.90 22.53 -22.97
C LYS A 110 15.98 24.04 -23.19
N GLU A 111 15.70 24.83 -22.17
CA GLU A 111 15.79 26.29 -22.22
C GLU A 111 17.24 26.76 -22.46
N LEU A 112 18.20 26.21 -21.71
CA LEU A 112 19.62 26.53 -21.86
C LEU A 112 20.13 26.15 -23.26
N ASN A 113 19.74 25.00 -23.79
CA ASN A 113 20.08 24.60 -25.16
C ASN A 113 19.45 25.52 -26.21
N ALA A 114 18.21 25.96 -25.99
CA ALA A 114 17.55 26.93 -26.88
C ALA A 114 18.24 28.30 -26.84
N LYS A 115 18.73 28.76 -25.67
CA LYS A 115 19.51 29.98 -25.56
C LYS A 115 20.89 29.84 -26.20
N LYS A 116 21.60 28.72 -25.97
CA LYS A 116 22.88 28.41 -26.61
C LYS A 116 22.77 28.38 -28.14
N GLY A 117 21.70 27.81 -28.68
CA GLY A 117 21.46 27.76 -30.14
C GLY A 117 21.18 29.11 -30.80
N LYS A 118 20.80 30.14 -30.03
CA LYS A 118 20.61 31.52 -30.55
C LYS A 118 21.90 32.32 -30.64
N ILE A 119 22.97 31.88 -29.97
CA ILE A 119 24.25 32.58 -29.97
C ILE A 119 25.12 31.97 -31.08
N PRO A 120 25.61 32.78 -32.04
CA PRO A 120 26.37 32.25 -33.18
C PRO A 120 27.80 31.83 -32.82
N TYR A 121 28.30 32.24 -31.65
CA TYR A 121 29.63 31.90 -31.14
C TYR A 121 29.54 30.79 -30.08
N LYS A 122 30.56 29.94 -30.03
CA LYS A 122 30.57 28.79 -29.11
C LYS A 122 31.17 29.13 -27.76
N THR A 123 32.18 30.00 -27.76
CA THR A 123 32.91 30.38 -26.55
C THR A 123 32.91 31.91 -26.36
N PRO A 124 33.01 32.39 -25.11
CA PRO A 124 33.19 33.81 -24.85
C PRO A 124 34.52 34.35 -25.40
N GLU A 125 35.54 33.49 -25.51
CA GLU A 125 36.86 33.84 -26.06
C GLU A 125 36.81 34.13 -27.56
N GLU A 126 36.06 33.33 -28.33
CA GLU A 126 35.82 33.58 -29.75
C GLU A 126 35.17 34.96 -29.95
N LEU A 127 34.16 35.27 -29.13
CA LEU A 127 33.47 36.55 -29.17
C LEU A 127 34.40 37.71 -28.79
N ASP A 128 35.23 37.55 -27.75
CA ASP A 128 36.21 38.57 -27.34
C ASP A 128 37.27 38.84 -28.42
N ASN A 129 37.70 37.80 -29.16
CA ASN A 129 38.63 37.96 -30.27
C ASN A 129 38.01 38.73 -31.45
N VAL A 130 36.73 38.44 -31.78
CA VAL A 130 36.01 39.17 -32.84
C VAL A 130 35.81 40.64 -32.46
N ILE A 131 35.42 40.92 -31.21
CA ILE A 131 35.31 42.29 -30.69
C ILE A 131 36.63 43.04 -30.86
N LYS A 132 37.74 42.46 -30.38
CA LYS A 132 39.07 43.09 -30.51
C LYS A 132 39.47 43.35 -31.96
N ASN A 133 39.13 42.45 -32.88
CA ASN A 133 39.45 42.63 -34.30
C ASN A 133 38.62 43.74 -34.95
N LEU A 134 37.33 43.85 -34.60
CA LEU A 134 36.47 44.95 -35.05
C LEU A 134 36.91 46.29 -34.45
N GLU A 135 37.24 46.33 -33.16
CA GLU A 135 37.77 47.52 -32.47
C GLU A 135 39.04 48.03 -33.16
N LYS A 136 40.02 47.14 -33.41
CA LYS A 136 41.25 47.50 -34.15
C LYS A 136 40.98 48.01 -35.57
N SER A 137 39.96 47.46 -36.24
CA SER A 137 39.62 47.89 -37.61
C SER A 137 38.96 49.26 -37.64
N VAL A 138 38.19 49.60 -36.61
CA VAL A 138 37.63 50.95 -36.38
C VAL A 138 38.74 51.92 -35.99
N GLU A 139 39.65 51.54 -35.09
CA GLU A 139 40.79 52.38 -34.66
C GLU A 139 41.75 52.72 -35.80
N ARG A 140 41.95 51.79 -36.74
CA ARG A 140 42.82 52.01 -37.90
C ARG A 140 42.28 53.09 -38.85
N GLY A 141 40.96 53.33 -38.86
CA GLY A 141 40.34 54.41 -39.64
C GLY A 141 40.28 54.15 -41.15
N ASP A 142 40.53 52.93 -41.60
CA ASP A 142 40.54 52.58 -43.04
C ASP A 142 39.13 52.31 -43.60
N MET A 143 38.12 52.28 -42.74
CA MET A 143 36.76 51.90 -43.10
C MET A 143 35.96 53.12 -43.56
N LYS A 144 34.99 52.90 -44.44
CA LYS A 144 34.03 53.95 -44.80
C LYS A 144 33.16 54.27 -43.57
N LEU A 145 32.75 55.53 -43.41
CA LEU A 145 31.87 56.00 -42.32
C LEU A 145 30.64 55.11 -42.07
N VAL A 146 30.03 54.58 -43.14
CA VAL A 146 28.87 53.68 -43.03
C VAL A 146 29.25 52.34 -42.40
N ASP A 147 30.42 51.81 -42.76
CA ASP A 147 30.93 50.53 -42.29
C ASP A 147 31.48 50.64 -40.86
N GLU A 148 32.10 51.77 -40.49
CA GLU A 148 32.44 52.09 -39.09
C GLU A 148 31.20 52.10 -38.20
N ARG A 149 30.13 52.76 -38.64
CA ARG A 149 28.87 52.79 -37.89
C ARG A 149 28.27 51.40 -37.70
N LYS A 150 28.35 50.54 -38.72
CA LYS A 150 27.92 49.14 -38.62
C LYS A 150 28.81 48.34 -37.68
N ALA A 151 30.13 48.49 -37.78
CA ALA A 151 31.10 47.81 -36.91
C ALA A 151 30.91 48.21 -35.44
N GLN A 152 30.70 49.50 -35.15
CA GLN A 152 30.40 49.97 -33.79
C GLN A 152 29.08 49.40 -33.26
N PHE A 153 28.05 49.31 -34.10
CA PHE A 153 26.78 48.68 -33.74
C PHE A 153 26.96 47.18 -33.45
N GLU A 154 27.73 46.48 -34.28
CA GLU A 154 28.05 45.06 -34.11
C GLU A 154 28.85 44.80 -32.83
N ILE A 155 29.88 45.62 -32.53
CA ILE A 155 30.62 45.58 -31.26
C ILE A 155 29.65 45.69 -30.08
N SER A 156 28.69 46.63 -30.12
CA SER A 156 27.69 46.77 -29.05
C SER A 156 26.81 45.53 -28.88
N ILE A 157 26.42 44.88 -29.98
CA ILE A 157 25.66 43.61 -29.95
C ILE A 157 26.51 42.50 -29.34
N LEU A 158 27.75 42.33 -29.80
CA LEU A 158 28.67 41.30 -29.31
C LEU A 158 28.94 41.48 -27.82
N GLN A 159 29.17 42.70 -27.35
CA GLN A 159 29.34 42.99 -25.92
C GLN A 159 28.10 42.62 -25.08
N LYS A 160 26.89 42.77 -25.62
CA LYS A 160 25.65 42.29 -24.97
C LYS A 160 25.60 40.76 -24.95
N GLN A 161 25.95 40.10 -26.05
CA GLN A 161 26.03 38.63 -26.11
C GLN A 161 27.05 38.07 -25.12
N ARG A 162 28.18 38.77 -24.87
CA ARG A 162 29.15 38.41 -23.83
C ARG A 162 28.52 38.28 -22.44
N LYS A 163 27.63 39.21 -22.08
CA LYS A 163 26.93 39.16 -20.79
C LYS A 163 25.99 37.95 -20.72
N ASN A 164 25.37 37.59 -21.85
CA ASN A 164 24.51 36.41 -21.93
C ASN A 164 25.28 35.10 -21.70
N PHE A 165 26.57 35.01 -22.09
CA PHE A 165 27.38 33.84 -21.74
C PHE A 165 27.56 33.66 -20.23
N ARG A 166 27.77 34.74 -19.47
CA ARG A 166 27.87 34.66 -18.00
C ARG A 166 26.57 34.14 -17.37
N THR A 167 25.41 34.55 -17.89
CA THR A 167 24.13 34.02 -17.43
C THR A 167 23.95 32.55 -17.80
N LEU A 168 24.43 32.13 -18.97
CA LEU A 168 24.41 30.73 -19.39
C LEU A 168 25.31 29.84 -18.51
N ASP A 169 26.47 30.33 -18.08
CA ASP A 169 27.35 29.61 -17.16
C ASP A 169 26.70 29.45 -15.78
N ALA A 170 26.03 30.49 -15.27
CA ALA A 170 25.28 30.41 -14.02
C ALA A 170 24.11 29.40 -14.12
N GLU A 171 23.37 29.43 -15.24
CA GLU A 171 22.31 28.45 -15.51
C GLU A 171 22.85 27.02 -15.63
N GLN A 172 24.01 26.83 -16.25
CA GLN A 172 24.69 25.54 -16.35
C GLN A 172 25.08 24.99 -14.97
N LYS A 173 25.67 25.83 -14.11
CA LYS A 173 25.99 25.44 -12.72
C LYS A 173 24.74 25.04 -11.94
N ALA A 174 23.65 25.79 -12.07
CA ALA A 174 22.38 25.45 -11.42
C ALA A 174 21.80 24.12 -11.92
N ILE A 175 22.00 23.78 -13.19
CA ILE A 175 21.63 22.47 -13.74
C ILE A 175 22.50 21.36 -13.14
N ASP A 176 23.81 21.57 -13.05
CA ASP A 176 24.74 20.55 -12.55
C ASP A 176 24.54 20.30 -11.05
N GLU A 177 24.31 21.34 -10.24
CA GLU A 177 23.86 21.20 -8.84
C GLU A 177 22.52 20.44 -8.74
N GLY A 178 21.59 20.71 -9.66
CA GLY A 178 20.31 19.99 -9.70
C GLY A 178 20.49 18.51 -10.05
N LYS A 179 21.41 18.18 -10.97
CA LYS A 179 21.76 16.78 -11.30
C LYS A 179 22.36 16.06 -10.10
N GLN A 180 23.27 16.71 -9.37
CA GLN A 180 23.83 16.14 -8.14
C GLN A 180 22.73 15.84 -7.12
N LYS A 181 21.81 16.78 -6.88
CA LYS A 181 20.64 16.54 -6.01
C LYS A 181 19.78 15.38 -6.49
N LEU A 182 19.58 15.24 -7.81
CA LEU A 182 18.84 14.13 -8.39
C LEU A 182 19.55 12.78 -8.16
N GLU A 183 20.87 12.75 -8.26
CA GLU A 183 21.69 11.57 -7.96
C GLU A 183 21.63 11.21 -6.48
N ASP A 184 21.72 12.20 -5.58
CA ASP A 184 21.59 12.00 -4.13
C ASP A 184 20.22 11.43 -3.76
N LEU A 185 19.14 11.94 -4.35
CA LEU A 185 17.79 11.41 -4.13
C LEU A 185 17.65 9.97 -4.68
N LYS A 186 18.24 9.69 -5.84
CA LYS A 186 18.29 8.33 -6.40
C LYS A 186 19.12 7.37 -5.55
N ALA A 187 20.18 7.86 -4.91
CA ALA A 187 20.99 7.08 -3.98
C ALA A 187 20.20 6.75 -2.71
N LYS A 188 19.51 7.74 -2.11
CA LYS A 188 18.61 7.53 -0.95
C LYS A 188 17.49 6.52 -1.23
N LYS A 189 17.06 6.38 -2.48
CA LYS A 189 16.04 5.39 -2.87
C LYS A 189 16.56 3.94 -2.81
N LYS A 190 17.87 3.70 -2.95
CA LYS A 190 18.48 2.36 -3.00
C LYS A 190 18.71 1.79 -1.58
N ASP A 191 17.67 1.77 -0.77
CA ASP A 191 17.74 1.16 0.58
C ASP A 191 17.48 -0.34 0.51
N THR A 192 18.51 -1.14 0.85
CA THR A 192 18.40 -2.60 1.05
C THR A 192 17.52 -2.99 2.25
N ASP A 193 17.20 -2.01 3.10
CA ASP A 193 16.41 -2.19 4.32
C ASP A 193 14.97 -2.63 4.06
N VAL A 194 14.40 -2.30 2.89
CA VAL A 194 13.03 -2.71 2.58
C VAL A 194 12.94 -4.21 2.36
N GLN A 195 13.95 -4.81 1.73
CA GLN A 195 13.99 -6.26 1.55
C GLN A 195 14.14 -6.96 2.89
N LYS A 196 15.09 -6.51 3.71
CA LYS A 196 15.29 -7.05 5.07
C LYS A 196 14.05 -6.98 5.94
N LEU A 197 13.31 -5.86 5.90
CA LEU A 197 12.05 -5.73 6.63
C LEU A 197 10.92 -6.60 6.06
N SER A 198 10.96 -6.96 4.79
CA SER A 198 10.03 -7.94 4.20
C SER A 198 10.37 -9.34 4.70
N ASP A 199 11.65 -9.71 4.64
CA ASP A 199 12.15 -11.01 5.08
C ASP A 199 11.88 -11.21 6.60
N GLU A 200 12.18 -10.21 7.44
CA GLU A 200 11.86 -10.22 8.88
C GLU A 200 10.35 -10.36 9.16
N TYR A 201 9.51 -9.76 8.31
CA TYR A 201 8.05 -9.86 8.44
C TYR A 201 7.54 -11.25 8.09
N GLU A 202 8.04 -11.83 6.99
CA GLU A 202 7.70 -13.19 6.57
C GLU A 202 8.14 -14.21 7.63
N GLU A 203 9.36 -14.11 8.13
CA GLU A 203 9.87 -14.98 9.21
C GLU A 203 9.02 -14.89 10.48
N THR A 204 8.69 -13.67 10.93
CA THR A 204 7.86 -13.46 12.13
C THR A 204 6.43 -13.99 11.92
N LYS A 205 5.91 -13.92 10.70
CA LYS A 205 4.58 -14.44 10.34
C LYS A 205 4.56 -15.96 10.35
N GLU A 206 5.57 -16.60 9.77
CA GLU A 206 5.72 -18.06 9.79
C GLU A 206 5.84 -18.59 11.22
N GLN A 207 6.64 -17.94 12.08
CA GLN A 207 6.75 -18.32 13.50
C GLN A 207 5.40 -18.24 14.24
N LEU A 208 4.57 -17.23 13.91
CA LEU A 208 3.24 -17.09 14.49
C LEU A 208 2.30 -18.19 13.98
N GLU A 209 2.32 -18.48 12.67
CA GLU A 209 1.51 -19.53 12.07
C GLU A 209 1.87 -20.92 12.61
N ALA A 210 3.16 -21.19 12.85
CA ALA A 210 3.61 -22.42 13.49
C ALA A 210 3.05 -22.57 14.91
N ILE A 211 3.12 -21.53 15.74
CA ILE A 211 2.55 -21.54 17.10
C ILE A 211 1.02 -21.72 17.07
N GLN A 212 0.34 -21.15 16.07
CA GLN A 212 -1.11 -21.33 15.91
C GLN A 212 -1.47 -22.75 15.48
N ALA A 213 -0.71 -23.34 14.56
CA ALA A 213 -0.91 -24.74 14.15
C ALA A 213 -0.69 -25.71 15.32
N GLU A 214 0.37 -25.51 16.11
CA GLU A 214 0.61 -26.29 17.35
C GLU A 214 -0.54 -26.14 18.37
N GLN A 215 -1.22 -24.99 18.42
CA GLN A 215 -2.37 -24.75 19.28
C GLN A 215 -3.66 -25.40 18.74
N ASP A 216 -3.85 -25.42 17.43
CA ASP A 216 -5.04 -25.99 16.78
C ASP A 216 -5.00 -27.53 16.74
N GLU A 217 -3.79 -28.13 16.80
CA GLU A 217 -3.58 -29.58 16.89
C GLU A 217 -3.68 -30.15 18.32
N ALA A 218 -3.59 -29.29 19.36
CA ALA A 218 -3.60 -29.67 20.78
C ALA A 218 -5.00 -29.57 21.44
#